data_AF-A0AA42HX97-F1
#
_entry.id   AF-A0AA42HX97-F1
#
_cell.length_a   1.000
_cell.length_b   1.000
_cell.length_c   1.000
_cell.angle_alpha   90.00
_cell.angle_beta   90.00
_cell.angle_gamma   90.00
#
_symmetry.space_group_name_H-M   'P 1'
#
loop_
_entity.id
_entity.type
_entity.pdbx_description
1 polymer ?
#
loop_
_entity_poly.entity_id
_entity_poly.type
_entity_poly.pdbx_seq_one_letter_code
_entity_poly.pdbx_strand_id
1 'polypeptide(L)' 'MRIIRLNEVINRTGLGKTSLYKFIKAKTFPQPIALGERAVGWVEAEVDQWITARVNERDLSKINTFPE' A
#
# COMPACT_ATOMS: atom_id res chain seq x y z
N MET A 1 -7.88 -10.81 11.20
CA MET A 1 -6.65 -10.31 10.56
C MET A 1 -6.38 -11.16 9.33
N ARG A 2 -6.69 -10.65 8.13
CA ARG A 2 -6.64 -11.39 6.87
C ARG A 2 -5.35 -11.04 6.13
N ILE A 3 -4.73 -12.04 5.53
CA ILE A 3 -3.49 -11.87 4.76
C ILE A 3 -3.80 -12.07 3.28
N ILE A 4 -3.41 -11.09 2.48
CA ILE A 4 -3.72 -11.00 1.05
C ILE A 4 -2.47 -11.26 0.22
N ARG A 5 -2.64 -11.93 -0.93
CA ARG A 5 -1.55 -12.27 -1.84
C ARG A 5 -1.24 -11.10 -2.77
N LEU A 6 -0.10 -11.19 -3.46
CA LEU A 6 0.36 -10.19 -4.42
C LEU A 6 -0.73 -9.77 -5.43
N ASN A 7 -1.47 -10.74 -5.99
CA ASN A 7 -2.55 -10.44 -6.95
C ASN A 7 -3.67 -9.60 -6.34
N GLU A 8 -4.02 -9.85 -5.08
CA GLU A 8 -5.06 -9.11 -4.38
C GLU A 8 -4.58 -7.72 -3.98
N VAL A 9 -3.32 -7.59 -3.56
CA VAL A 9 -2.66 -6.29 -3.33
C VAL A 9 -2.68 -5.43 -4.60
N ILE A 10 -2.35 -6.01 -5.75
CA ILE A 10 -2.38 -5.33 -7.05
C ILE A 10 -3.80 -4.87 -7.39
N ASN A 11 -4.79 -5.73 -7.17
CA ASN A 11 -6.19 -5.41 -7.43
C ASN A 11 -6.69 -4.27 -6.52
N ARG A 12 -6.37 -4.32 -5.23
CA ARG A 12 -6.72 -3.31 -4.22
C ARG A 12 -6.05 -1.96 -4.46
N THR A 13 -4.74 -1.97 -4.72
CA THR A 13 -3.95 -0.73 -4.89
C THR A 13 -4.02 -0.16 -6.30
N GLY A 14 -4.47 -0.95 -7.28
CA GLY A 14 -4.41 -0.61 -8.71
C GLY A 14 -2.97 -0.52 -9.25
N LEU A 15 -1.96 -0.89 -8.46
CA LEU A 15 -0.56 -0.79 -8.85
C LEU A 15 -0.08 -2.05 -9.54
N GLY A 16 0.67 -1.89 -10.63
CA GLY A 16 1.39 -3.02 -11.24
C GLY A 16 2.48 -3.58 -10.31
N LYS A 17 2.85 -4.86 -10.52
CA LYS A 17 3.91 -5.58 -9.78
C LYS A 17 5.19 -4.73 -9.62
N THR A 18 5.65 -4.13 -10.70
CA THR A 18 6.88 -3.33 -10.71
C THR A 18 6.80 -2.11 -9.80
N SER A 19 5.67 -1.40 -9.82
CA SER A 19 5.44 -0.25 -8.94
C SER A 19 5.38 -0.67 -7.49
N LEU A 20 4.69 -1.78 -7.20
CA LEU A 20 4.64 -2.33 -5.84
C LEU A 20 6.05 -2.62 -5.31
N TYR A 21 6.89 -3.31 -6.07
CA TYR A 21 8.28 -3.57 -5.66
C TYR A 21 9.09 -2.29 -5.49
N LYS A 22 8.86 -1.25 -6.31
CA LYS A 22 9.48 0.07 -6.11
C LYS A 22 9.07 0.70 -4.78
N PHE A 23 7.79 0.65 -4.40
CA PHE A 23 7.35 1.21 -3.13
C PHE A 23 7.81 0.38 -1.92
N ILE A 24 7.87 -0.94 -2.05
CA ILE A 24 8.47 -1.82 -1.04
C ILE A 24 9.96 -1.45 -0.85
N LYS A 25 10.70 -1.26 -1.96
CA LYS A 25 12.11 -0.84 -1.91
C LYS A 25 12.27 0.57 -1.32
N ALA A 26 11.35 1.48 -1.63
CA ALA A 26 11.30 2.83 -1.09
C ALA A 26 10.80 2.89 0.36
N LYS A 27 10.48 1.74 0.98
CA LYS A 27 9.89 1.64 2.32
C LYS A 27 8.60 2.46 2.50
N THR A 28 7.94 2.77 1.40
CA THR A 28 6.67 3.50 1.41
C THR A 28 5.48 2.55 1.44
N PHE A 29 5.68 1.26 1.12
CA PHE A 29 4.61 0.24 1.13
C PHE A 29 4.85 -0.79 2.25
N PRO A 30 3.78 -1.39 2.82
CA PRO A 30 3.89 -2.44 3.82
C PRO A 30 4.80 -3.61 3.39
N GLN A 31 5.59 -4.12 4.32
CA GLN A 31 6.51 -5.21 4.03
C GLN A 31 5.75 -6.54 3.87
N PRO A 32 6.12 -7.38 2.89
CA PRO A 32 5.55 -8.72 2.79
C PRO A 32 5.93 -9.59 3.98
N ILE A 33 4.95 -10.31 4.51
CA ILE A 33 5.12 -11.36 5.50
C ILE A 33 5.31 -12.69 4.77
N ALA A 34 6.35 -13.44 5.15
CA ALA A 34 6.55 -14.79 4.69
C ALA A 34 5.52 -15.72 5.33
N LEU A 35 4.62 -16.27 4.50
CA LEU A 35 3.64 -17.28 4.88
C LEU A 35 4.17 -18.71 4.70
N GLY A 36 5.30 -18.86 4.01
CA GLY A 36 5.98 -20.13 3.78
C GLY A 36 7.17 -19.95 2.84
N GLU A 37 7.81 -21.06 2.45
CA GLU A 37 9.07 -21.08 1.70
C GLU A 37 9.07 -20.29 0.39
N ARG A 38 7.94 -20.28 -0.34
CA ARG A 38 7.78 -19.54 -1.61
C ARG A 38 6.59 -18.59 -1.60
N ALA A 39 6.01 -18.39 -0.42
CA ALA A 39 4.70 -17.81 -0.23
C ALA A 39 4.84 -16.54 0.61
N VAL A 40 4.61 -15.38 -0.01
CA VAL A 40 4.51 -14.09 0.70
C VAL A 40 3.07 -13.56 0.67
N GLY A 41 2.74 -12.74 1.66
CA GLY A 41 1.45 -12.06 1.76
C GLY A 41 1.58 -10.75 2.52
N TRP A 42 0.54 -9.92 2.46
CA TRP A 42 0.48 -8.64 3.15
C TRP A 42 -0.74 -8.62 4.05
N VAL A 43 -0.67 -7.92 5.17
CA VAL A 43 -1.86 -7.74 6.01
C VAL A 43 -2.83 -6.82 5.27
N GLU A 44 -4.08 -7.27 5.10
CA GLU A 44 -5.12 -6.49 4.42
C GLU A 44 -5.25 -5.08 5.01
N ALA A 45 -5.27 -4.99 6.35
CA ALA A 45 -5.39 -3.73 7.06
C ALA A 45 -4.23 -2.76 6.80
N GLU A 46 -3.00 -3.25 6.63
CA GLU A 46 -1.85 -2.39 6.29
C GLU A 46 -1.97 -1.84 4.88
N VAL A 47 -2.44 -2.66 3.93
CA VAL A 47 -2.65 -2.23 2.55
C VAL A 47 -3.78 -1.21 2.47
N ASP A 48 -4.90 -1.44 3.18
CA ASP A 48 -6.01 -0.50 3.25
C ASP A 48 -5.55 0.84 3.88
N GLN A 49 -4.84 0.80 5.00
CA GLN A 49 -4.25 2.00 5.62
C GLN A 49 -3.32 2.75 4.68
N TRP A 50 -2.49 2.03 3.90
CA TRP A 50 -1.61 2.65 2.92
C TRP A 50 -2.39 3.41 1.83
N ILE A 51 -3.48 2.81 1.32
CA ILE A 51 -4.36 3.44 0.35
C ILE A 51 -5.02 4.68 0.97
N THR A 52 -5.53 4.56 2.20
CA THR A 52 -6.12 5.69 2.93
C THR A 52 -5.11 6.81 3.16
N ALA A 53 -3.85 6.49 3.50
CA ALA A 53 -2.79 7.47 3.68
C ALA A 53 -2.50 8.23 2.37
N ARG A 54 -2.46 7.53 1.23
CA ARG A 54 -2.33 8.15 -0.11
C ARG A 54 -3.48 9.09 -0.45
N VAL A 55 -4.72 8.68 -0.12
CA VAL A 55 -5.91 9.51 -0.33
C VAL A 55 -5.85 10.75 0.57
N ASN A 56 -5.46 10.60 1.83
CA ASN A 56 -5.27 11.72 2.75
C ASN A 56 -4.15 12.65 2.31
N GLU A 57 -3.01 12.14 1.82
CA GLU A 57 -1.91 12.96 1.32
C GLU A 57 -2.37 13.80 0.10
N ARG A 58 -3.17 13.21 -0.79
CA ARG A 58 -3.81 13.94 -1.89
C ARG A 58 -4.77 15.03 -1.39
N ASP A 59 -5.55 14.76 -0.34
CA ASP A 59 -6.55 15.68 0.20
C ASP A 59 -5.91 16.81 1.03
N LEU A 60 -4.91 16.50 1.85
CA LEU A 60 -4.08 17.45 2.59
C LEU A 60 -3.31 18.42 1.67
N SER A 61 -2.91 17.94 0.49
CA SER A 61 -2.29 18.80 -0.54
C SER A 61 -3.25 19.90 -1.04
N LYS A 62 -4.58 19.71 -0.91
CA LYS A 62 -5.56 20.75 -1.23
C LYS A 62 -5.83 21.71 -0.08
N ILE A 63 -5.59 21.29 1.16
CA ILE A 63 -5.92 22.07 2.37
C ILE A 63 -4.87 23.16 2.64
N ASN A 64 -3.62 22.97 2.22
CA ASN A 64 -2.55 23.97 2.46
C ASN A 64 -2.49 25.12 1.44
N THR A 65 -3.53 25.34 0.62
CA THR A 65 -3.50 26.45 -0.35
C THR A 65 -4.15 27.76 0.15
N PHE A 66 -5.05 27.78 1.12
CA PHE A 66 -5.54 29.01 1.80
C PHE A 66 -6.22 28.60 3.12
N PRO A 67 -6.00 29.27 4.29
CA PRO A 67 -6.55 30.63 4.49
C PRO A 67 -5.72 31.60 5.37
N GLU A 68 -5.93 32.90 5.08
CA GLU A 68 -5.69 34.15 5.84
C GLU A 68 -4.33 34.44 6.52
#